data_AF-A0A9X9BZX6-F1
#
_entry.id   AF-A0A9X9BZX6-F1
#
_cell.length_a   1.000
_cell.length_b   1.000
_cell.length_c   1.000
_cell.angle_alpha   90.00
_cell.angle_beta   90.00
_cell.angle_gamma   90.00
#
_symmetry.space_group_name_H-M   'P 1'
#
loop_
_entity.id
_entity.type
_entity.pdbx_description
1 polymer ?
#
loop_
_entity_poly.entity_id
_entity_poly.type
_entity_poly.pdbx_seq_one_letter_code
_entity_poly.pdbx_strand_id
1 'polypeptide(L)'
;MKKLTLKEMTESEQREVKTELDKARKSHGRPLTNAEQHKVKDEVVARIMAARAKLAKAERAERKANRYRPSGDTFSWSATIGTRPPR
;
A
#
# COMPACT_ATOMS: atom_id res chain seq x y z
N MET A 1 -9.37 9.23 9.60
CA MET A 1 -8.94 8.22 8.60
C MET A 1 -10.07 7.22 8.41
N LYS A 2 -10.44 6.90 7.17
CA LYS A 2 -11.52 5.95 6.88
C LYS A 2 -11.06 4.56 7.36
N LYS A 3 -11.82 3.92 8.26
CA LYS A 3 -11.56 2.53 8.68
C LYS A 3 -11.84 1.60 7.50
N LEU A 4 -10.92 0.69 7.20
CA LEU A 4 -11.12 -0.32 6.17
C LEU A 4 -12.36 -1.14 6.53
N THR A 5 -13.37 -1.09 5.66
CA THR A 5 -14.60 -1.86 5.87
C THR A 5 -14.45 -3.27 5.33
N LEU A 6 -15.26 -4.23 5.80
CA LEU A 6 -15.19 -5.64 5.38
C LEU A 6 -15.25 -5.79 3.83
N LYS A 7 -16.00 -4.91 3.16
CA LYS A 7 -16.16 -4.88 1.70
C LYS A 7 -14.89 -4.43 0.95
N GLU A 8 -14.02 -3.68 1.60
CA GLU A 8 -12.75 -3.18 1.03
C GLU A 8 -11.56 -4.12 1.35
N MET A 9 -11.77 -5.13 2.20
CA MET A 9 -10.78 -6.17 2.52
C MET A 9 -10.76 -7.27 1.46
N THR A 10 -9.57 -7.75 1.12
CA THR A 10 -9.42 -8.96 0.30
C THR A 10 -9.77 -10.21 1.11
N GLU A 11 -10.07 -11.32 0.44
CA GLU A 11 -10.37 -12.59 1.12
C GLU A 11 -9.20 -13.06 2.01
N SER A 12 -7.96 -12.81 1.59
CA SER A 12 -6.77 -13.10 2.37
C SER A 12 -6.73 -12.30 3.67
N GLU A 13 -6.98 -11.00 3.61
CA GLU A 13 -7.02 -10.11 4.77
C GLU A 13 -8.16 -10.48 5.73
N GLN A 14 -9.33 -10.89 5.20
CA GLN A 14 -10.44 -11.36 6.02
C GLN A 14 -10.10 -12.65 6.77
N ARG A 15 -9.40 -13.58 6.09
CA ARG A 15 -8.87 -14.80 6.73
C ARG A 15 -7.88 -14.45 7.83
N GLU A 16 -6.97 -13.51 7.59
CA GLU A 16 -6.01 -13.05 8.60
C GLU A 16 -6.73 -12.52 9.85
N VAL A 17 -7.70 -11.61 9.69
CA VAL A 17 -8.52 -11.10 10.82
C VAL A 17 -9.19 -12.24 11.59
N LYS A 18 -9.77 -13.22 10.88
CA LYS A 18 -10.38 -14.39 11.52
C LYS A 18 -9.36 -15.21 12.30
N THR A 19 -8.18 -15.48 11.71
CA THR A 19 -7.14 -16.27 12.37
C THR A 19 -6.62 -15.60 13.64
N GLU A 20 -6.44 -14.28 13.63
CA GLU A 20 -6.00 -13.53 14.81
C GLU A 20 -7.06 -13.50 15.91
N LEU A 21 -8.35 -13.40 15.55
CA LEU A 21 -9.43 -13.54 16.51
C LEU A 21 -9.46 -14.94 17.16
N ASP A 22 -9.27 -15.99 16.37
CA ASP A 22 -9.26 -17.36 16.90
C ASP A 22 -8.01 -17.63 17.77
N LYS A 23 -6.85 -17.04 17.44
CA LYS A 23 -5.67 -17.06 18.32
C LYS A 23 -5.96 -16.34 19.64
N ALA A 24 -6.55 -15.15 19.58
CA ALA A 24 -6.93 -14.40 20.78
C ALA A 24 -7.88 -15.21 21.66
N ARG A 25 -8.90 -15.86 21.06
CA ARG A 25 -9.82 -16.77 21.77
C ARG A 25 -9.10 -17.90 22.48
N LYS A 26 -8.17 -18.57 21.78
CA LYS A 26 -7.37 -19.65 22.37
C LYS A 26 -6.49 -19.14 23.52
N SER A 27 -5.85 -17.97 23.35
CA SER A 27 -4.97 -17.40 24.37
C SER A 27 -5.69 -17.04 25.67
N HIS A 28 -6.94 -16.55 25.56
CA HIS A 28 -7.74 -16.19 26.72
C HIS A 28 -8.38 -17.38 27.43
N GLY A 29 -8.50 -18.54 26.77
CA GLY A 29 -9.15 -19.73 27.33
C GLY A 29 -10.65 -19.58 27.61
N ARG A 30 -11.25 -18.43 27.24
CA ARG A 30 -12.66 -18.09 27.38
C ARG A 30 -13.14 -17.31 26.14
N PRO A 31 -14.45 -17.26 25.85
CA PRO A 31 -14.96 -16.39 24.79
C PRO A 31 -14.59 -14.92 25.07
N LEU A 32 -14.11 -14.22 24.04
CA LEU A 32 -13.83 -12.78 24.13
C LEU A 32 -15.13 -11.99 24.23
N THR A 33 -15.12 -10.98 25.09
CA THR A 33 -16.16 -9.94 25.15
C THR A 33 -16.18 -9.12 23.87
N ASN A 34 -17.30 -8.45 23.58
CA ASN A 34 -17.44 -7.62 22.38
C ASN A 34 -16.33 -6.55 22.31
N ALA A 35 -16.00 -5.91 23.43
CA ALA A 35 -14.95 -4.88 23.47
C ALA A 35 -13.57 -5.43 23.10
N GLU A 36 -13.20 -6.60 23.63
CA GLU A 36 -11.93 -7.26 23.30
C GLU A 36 -11.90 -7.66 21.82
N GLN A 37 -13.00 -8.21 21.28
CA GLN A 37 -13.08 -8.55 19.85
C GLN A 37 -12.93 -7.32 18.95
N HIS A 38 -13.55 -6.20 19.31
CA HIS A 38 -13.44 -4.96 18.55
C HIS A 38 -12.02 -4.38 18.58
N LYS A 39 -11.34 -4.43 19.74
CA LYS A 39 -9.93 -4.02 19.85
C LYS A 39 -9.01 -4.84 18.95
N VAL A 40 -9.11 -6.17 19.01
CA VAL A 40 -8.31 -7.07 18.16
C VAL A 40 -8.58 -6.79 16.68
N LYS A 41 -9.85 -6.61 16.28
CA LYS A 41 -10.18 -6.25 14.89
C LYS A 41 -9.56 -4.93 14.47
N ASP A 42 -9.68 -3.89 15.30
CA ASP A 42 -9.14 -2.56 15.00
C ASP A 42 -7.60 -2.59 14.85
N GLU A 43 -6.90 -3.33 15.71
CA GLU A 43 -5.44 -3.50 15.63
C GLU A 43 -5.00 -4.23 14.36
N VAL A 44 -5.69 -5.32 14.00
CA VAL A 44 -5.38 -6.08 12.78
C VAL A 44 -5.69 -5.25 11.54
N VAL A 45 -6.81 -4.53 11.52
CA VAL A 45 -7.14 -3.61 10.43
C VAL A 45 -6.10 -2.50 10.30
N ALA A 46 -5.63 -1.92 11.41
CA ALA A 46 -4.57 -0.91 11.38
C ALA A 46 -3.26 -1.48 10.80
N ARG A 47 -2.91 -2.73 11.15
CA ARG A 47 -1.74 -3.42 10.59
C ARG A 47 -1.87 -3.65 9.08
N ILE A 48 -3.03 -4.09 8.61
CA ILE A 48 -3.32 -4.30 7.18
C ILE A 48 -3.21 -2.96 6.42
N MET A 49 -3.81 -1.90 6.96
CA MET A 49 -3.72 -0.56 6.36
C MET A 49 -2.26 -0.07 6.27
N ALA A 50 -1.47 -0.30 7.31
CA ALA A 50 -0.05 0.06 7.31
C ALA A 50 0.74 -0.76 6.27
N ALA A 51 0.44 -2.06 6.11
CA ALA A 51 1.04 -2.90 5.08
C ALA A 51 0.70 -2.40 3.66
N ARG A 52 -0.58 -2.09 3.39
CA ARG A 52 -1.02 -1.50 2.12
C ARG A 52 -0.32 -0.17 1.83
N ALA A 53 -0.18 0.70 2.84
CA ALA A 53 0.51 1.97 2.67
C ALA A 53 2.01 1.80 2.35
N LYS A 54 2.67 0.81 2.97
CA LYS A 54 4.07 0.46 2.66
C LYS A 54 4.23 -0.06 1.25
N LEU A 55 3.37 -0.98 0.81
CA LEU A 55 3.37 -1.49 -0.57
C LEU A 55 3.14 -0.36 -1.58
N ALA A 56 2.13 0.48 -1.37
CA ALA A 56 1.86 1.62 -2.24
C ALA A 56 3.00 2.66 -2.25
N LYS A 57 3.79 2.77 -1.17
CA LYS A 57 5.00 3.62 -1.14
C LYS A 57 6.13 2.97 -1.94
N ALA A 58 6.32 1.66 -1.81
CA ALA A 58 7.31 0.91 -2.57
C ALA A 58 7.03 0.96 -4.08
N GLU A 59 5.79 0.72 -4.52
CA GLU A 59 5.39 0.83 -5.93
C GLU A 59 5.62 2.24 -6.49
N ARG A 60 5.36 3.28 -5.70
CA ARG A 60 5.67 4.67 -6.10
C ARG A 60 7.17 4.90 -6.24
N ALA A 61 7.97 4.33 -5.34
CA ALA A 61 9.43 4.44 -5.43
C ALA A 61 9.96 3.72 -6.67
N GLU A 62 9.48 2.50 -6.94
CA GLU A 62 9.82 1.73 -8.14
C GLU A 62 9.42 2.48 -9.42
N ARG A 63 8.19 3.01 -9.48
CA ARG A 63 7.74 3.82 -10.62
C ARG A 63 8.60 5.05 -10.86
N LYS A 64 9.06 5.71 -9.79
CA LYS A 64 9.98 6.85 -9.89
C LYS A 64 11.36 6.39 -10.41
N ALA A 65 11.89 5.30 -9.90
CA ALA A 65 13.16 4.74 -10.34
C ALA A 65 13.11 4.35 -11.83
N ASN A 66 12.05 3.67 -12.27
CA ASN A 66 11.89 3.28 -13.67
C ASN A 66 11.68 4.49 -14.60
N ARG A 67 10.91 5.50 -14.15
CA ARG A 67 10.76 6.77 -14.89
C ARG A 67 12.10 7.48 -15.06
N TYR A 68 12.96 7.45 -14.05
CA TYR A 68 14.27 8.08 -14.06
C TYR A 68 15.36 7.16 -14.64
N ARG A 69 15.01 6.15 -15.45
CA ARG A 69 16.03 5.36 -16.14
C ARG A 69 16.86 6.31 -17.03
N PRO A 70 18.16 6.56 -16.73
CA PRO A 70 18.95 7.49 -17.51
C PRO A 70 19.18 6.88 -18.89
N SER A 71 18.63 7.48 -19.93
CA SER A 71 19.06 7.22 -21.30
C SER A 71 20.42 7.89 -21.49
N GLY A 72 21.36 7.20 -22.15
CA GLY A 72 22.65 7.80 -22.52
C GLY A 72 22.52 8.96 -23.51
N ASP A 73 21.32 9.19 -24.04
CA ASP A 73 20.97 10.29 -24.90
C ASP A 73 20.91 11.60 -24.10
N THR A 74 21.91 12.45 -24.30
CA THR A 74 21.91 13.83 -23.79
C THR A 74 21.15 14.72 -24.77
N PHE A 75 20.21 15.51 -24.25
CA PHE A 75 19.47 16.48 -25.04
C PHE A 75 20.40 17.55 -25.64
N SER A 76 20.42 17.67 -26.98
CA SER A 76 21.20 18.67 -27.70
C SER A 76 20.36 19.88 -28.06
N TRP A 77 20.68 21.04 -27.48
CA TRP A 77 20.00 22.30 -27.75
C TRP A 77 20.15 22.72 -29.21
N SER A 78 21.35 22.57 -29.77
CA SER A 78 21.67 22.93 -31.15
C SER A 78 20.92 22.08 -32.18
N ALA A 79 20.64 20.81 -31.87
CA ALA A 79 19.84 19.93 -32.74
C ALA A 79 18.35 20.34 -32.80
N THR A 80 17.87 21.12 -31.83
CA THR A 80 16.46 21.55 -31.74
C THR A 80 16.23 22.92 -32.40
N ILE A 81 17.28 23.67 -32.72
CA ILE A 81 17.17 24.96 -33.38
C ILE A 81 16.89 24.73 -34.86
N GLY A 82 15.61 24.83 -35.26
CA GLY A 82 15.22 24.87 -36.66
C GLY A 82 15.84 26.09 -37.35
N THR A 83 16.65 25.86 -38.38
CA THR A 83 17.25 26.94 -39.17
C THR A 83 16.15 27.73 -39.87
N ARG A 84 15.96 29.00 -39.51
CA ARG A 84 15.12 29.92 -40.28
C ARG A 84 15.78 30.18 -41.65
N PRO A 85 15.05 30.10 -42.76
CA PRO A 85 15.60 30.48 -44.06
C PRO A 85 15.93 31.98 -44.07
N PRO A 86 17.04 32.38 -44.73
CA PRO A 86 17.38 33.80 -44.92
C PRO A 86 16.28 34.51 -45.74
N ARG A 87 16.05 35.79 -45.42
CA ARG A 87 15.05 36.65 -46.09
C ARG A 87 15.54 37.14 -47.44
#